data_AF-A0ABD0N9Y0-F1
#
_entry.id   AF-A0ABD0N9Y0-F1
#
_cell.length_a   1.000
_cell.length_b   1.000
_cell.length_c   1.000
_cell.angle_alpha   90.00
_cell.angle_beta   90.00
_cell.angle_gamma   90.00
#
_symmetry.space_group_name_H-M   'P 1'
#
loop_
_entity.id
_entity.type
_entity.pdbx_description
1 polymer ?
#
loop_
_entity_poly.entity_id
_entity_poly.type
_entity_poly.pdbx_seq_one_letter_code
_entity_poly.pdbx_strand_id
1 'polypeptide(L)' 'AYCLSVLDYDNVKGLNVKHYKIRKLDSGGFYITSRTQFSTLQQLVNHYR' A
#
# COMPACT_ATOMS: atom_id res chain seq x y z
N ALA A 1 1.56 13.13 1.13
CA ALA A 1 1.69 11.83 0.43
C ALA A 1 1.66 10.73 1.47
N TYR A 2 1.14 9.54 1.15
CA TYR A 2 0.98 8.43 2.11
C TYR A 2 1.85 7.23 1.70
N CYS A 3 2.19 6.37 2.66
CA CYS A 3 2.94 5.14 2.44
C CYS A 3 2.38 4.01 3.32
N LEU A 4 2.27 2.81 2.74
CA LEU A 4 2.02 1.57 3.47
C LEU A 4 3.37 0.89 3.74
N SER A 5 3.68 0.63 5.01
CA SER A 5 4.90 -0.06 5.41
C SER A 5 4.53 -1.43 5.98
N VAL A 6 5.13 -2.49 5.44
CA VAL A 6 4.81 -3.88 5.77
C VAL A 6 6.08 -4.58 6.23
N LEU A 7 6.01 -5.25 7.39
CA LEU A 7 7.06 -6.15 7.84
C LEU A 7 7.02 -7.41 6.97
N ASP A 8 8.17 -7.79 6.43
CA ASP A 8 8.31 -8.94 5.57
C ASP A 8 9.54 -9.77 5.97
N TYR A 9 9.55 -11.04 5.57
CA TYR A 9 10.67 -11.94 5.75
C TYR A 9 11.08 -12.53 4.40
N ASP A 10 12.36 -12.38 4.08
CA ASP A 10 12.97 -12.96 2.89
C ASP A 10 14.11 -13.90 3.30
N ASN A 11 14.22 -15.08 2.68
CA ASN A 11 15.22 -16.07 3.05
C ASN A 11 16.68 -15.60 2.86
N VAL A 12 16.90 -14.58 2.03
CA VAL A 12 18.24 -14.01 1.75
C VAL A 12 18.49 -12.78 2.63
N LYS A 13 17.49 -11.92 2.79
CA LYS A 13 17.63 -10.63 3.50
C LYS A 13 17.21 -10.67 4.97
N GLY A 14 16.57 -11.73 5.42
CA GLY A 14 15.95 -11.82 6.73
C GLY A 14 14.75 -10.88 6.89
N LEU A 15 14.52 -10.41 8.12
CA LEU A 15 13.46 -9.45 8.42
C LEU A 15 13.75 -8.10 7.78
N ASN A 16 12.79 -7.59 7.02
CA ASN A 16 12.89 -6.31 6.34
C ASN A 16 11.53 -5.59 6.30
N VAL A 17 11.55 -4.29 6.01
CA VAL A 17 10.32 -3.49 5.84
C VAL A 17 10.20 -3.07 4.38
N LYS A 18 9.06 -3.40 3.77
CA LYS A 18 8.71 -2.98 2.41
C LYS A 18 7.83 -1.73 2.48
N HIS A 19 8.20 -0.71 1.72
CA HIS A 19 7.47 0.56 1.65
C HIS A 19 6.77 0.70 0.30
N TYR A 20 5.45 0.87 0.33
CA TYR A 20 4.61 1.06 -0.85
C TYR A 20 4.05 2.46 -0.88
N LYS A 21 4.33 3.22 -1.94
CA LYS A 21 3.79 4.57 -2.11
C LYS A 21 2.30 4.48 -2.43
N ILE A 22 1.47 5.13 -1.61
CA ILE A 22 0.05 5.29 -1.90
C ILE A 22 -0.11 6.59 -2.70
N ARG A 23 -0.65 6.46 -3.91
CA ARG A 23 -0.97 7.59 -4.80
C ARG A 23 -2.44 7.96 -4.64
N LYS A 24 -2.74 9.24 -4.88
CA LYS A 24 -4.09 9.78 -4.91
C LYS A 24 -4.52 9.97 -6.37
N LEU A 25 -5.78 9.70 -6.68
CA LEU A 25 -6.38 10.02 -7.97
C LEU A 25 -6.91 11.46 -7.96
N ASP A 26 -6.92 12.12 -9.10
CA ASP A 26 -7.46 13.47 -9.23
C ASP A 26 -8.98 13.51 -8.98
N SER A 27 -9.68 12.44 -9.38
CA SER A 27 -11.10 12.20 -9.09
C SER A 27 -11.39 11.82 -7.62
N GLY A 28 -10.37 11.79 -6.77
CA GLY A 28 -10.46 11.25 -5.42
C GLY A 28 -10.22 9.74 -5.37
N GLY A 29 -9.82 9.25 -4.19
CA GLY A 29 -9.44 7.86 -3.97
C GLY A 29 -7.92 7.62 -3.94
N PHE A 30 -7.55 6.37 -3.69
CA PHE A 30 -6.20 5.93 -3.34
C PHE A 30 -5.85 4.62 -4.03
N TYR A 31 -4.58 4.47 -4.41
CA TYR A 31 -4.08 3.21 -4.96
C TYR A 31 -2.58 3.02 -4.69
N ILE A 32 -2.15 1.75 -4.62
CA ILE A 32 -0.74 1.36 -4.69
C ILE A 32 -0.38 0.93 -6.12
N THR A 33 -1.25 0.14 -6.76
CA THR A 33 -1.17 -0.23 -8.18
C THR A 33 -2.40 0.29 -8.92
N SER A 34 -2.28 0.67 -10.19
CA SER A 34 -3.42 1.21 -10.95
C SER A 34 -4.56 0.19 -11.16
N ARG A 35 -4.29 -1.10 -10.97
CA ARG A 35 -5.26 -2.21 -11.12
C ARG A 35 -6.30 -2.27 -10.00
N THR A 36 -6.02 -1.68 -8.84
CA THR A 36 -6.91 -1.74 -7.68
C THR A 36 -6.94 -0.39 -6.98
N GLN A 37 -8.12 0.23 -6.95
CA GLN A 37 -8.34 1.58 -6.45
C GLN A 37 -9.36 1.55 -5.31
N PHE A 38 -9.24 2.48 -4.37
CA PHE A 38 -10.08 2.54 -3.18
C PHE A 38 -10.58 3.96 -2.96
N SER A 39 -11.79 4.11 -2.42
CA SER A 39 -12.34 5.45 -2.13
C SER A 39 -11.71 6.05 -0.87
N THR A 40 -11.33 5.20 0.10
CA THR A 40 -10.73 5.62 1.38
C THR A 40 -9.47 4.85 1.71
N LEU A 41 -8.61 5.41 2.59
CA LEU A 41 -7.44 4.70 3.10
C LEU A 41 -7.83 3.45 3.90
N GLN A 42 -8.91 3.49 4.68
CA GLN A 42 -9.41 2.32 5.42
C GLN A 42 -9.77 1.15 4.49
N GLN A 43 -10.40 1.41 3.35
CA GLN A 43 -10.69 0.37 2.36
C GLN A 43 -9.40 -0.24 1.79
N LEU A 44 -8.41 0.61 1.47
CA LEU A 44 -7.10 0.16 1.00
C LEU A 44 -6.40 -0.72 2.03
N VAL A 45 -6.37 -0.28 3.30
CA VAL A 45 -5.77 -1.05 4.40
C VAL A 45 -6.50 -2.38 4.58
N ASN A 46 -7.82 -2.38 4.62
CA ASN A 46 -8.61 -3.60 4.78
C ASN A 46 -8.41 -4.60 3.63
N HIS A 47 -8.10 -4.14 2.41
CA HIS A 47 -7.81 -5.02 1.29
C HIS A 47 -6.44 -5.72 1.40
N TYR A 48 -5.44 -5.07 1.99
CA TYR A 48 -4.07 -5.59 2.13
C TYR A 48 -3.76 -6.14 3.53
N ARG A 49 -4.79 -6.33 4.37
CA ARG A 49 -4.66 -6.93 5.70
C ARG A 49 -4.41 -8.42 5.64
#